data_AF-A0AAX4KVB2-F1
#
_entry.id   AF-A0AAX4KVB2-F1
#
_cell.length_a   1.000
_cell.length_b   1.000
_cell.length_c   1.000
_cell.angle_alpha   90.00
_cell.angle_beta   90.00
_cell.angle_gamma   90.00
#
_symmetry.space_group_name_H-M   'P 1'
#
loop_
_entity.id
_entity.type
_entity.pdbx_description
1 polymer ?
#
loop_
_entity_poly.entity_id
_entity_poly.type
_entity_poly.pdbx_seq_one_letter_code
_entity_poly.pdbx_strand_id
1 'polypeptide(L)'
;MLLQIHSLLIVLPLISIPTHAYPARRQSQVQEQDQEPEKSTGLYISSIRDGKCISTNDTVPVVGSELVLMDCEGAETWHVPNGEGLLGLDTVGLVWDSQRGEGDAVIVNAPANQTTSQLWKWSSDNRIFSSNGSICLQHSSGKPKIATCNPENVDQVWILRNTSQPQYFNDIAKQPDSNRNGYIHPKGRKDVCLSAISNAEAFVGNGIAMTYCSGKGDGTSYLDVSTSESLFTWSLPPVNQKGHVKLSAHDLCLQTGMKLASNDTEWSYIYGMGLNLQECDDKKEGQDWIWDGESLTVANGDSNQCLNILGGAGPVSMTNFLNLRPLQLWTCDSDDENSKFTLS
;
A
#
# COMPACT_ATOMS: atom_id res chain seq x y z
N MET A 1 -72.46 33.57 -30.72
CA MET A 1 -71.74 32.28 -30.59
C MET A 1 -71.12 32.25 -29.20
N LEU A 2 -71.83 31.68 -28.22
CA LEU A 2 -71.28 31.39 -26.89
C LEU A 2 -70.88 29.92 -26.87
N LEU A 3 -69.61 29.63 -26.60
CA LEU A 3 -69.10 28.29 -26.38
C LEU A 3 -69.21 27.96 -24.89
N GLN A 4 -69.97 26.91 -24.57
CA GLN A 4 -70.23 26.43 -23.22
C GLN A 4 -69.34 25.21 -22.96
N ILE A 5 -68.28 25.37 -22.15
CA ILE A 5 -67.38 24.27 -21.77
C ILE A 5 -67.95 23.61 -20.51
N HIS A 6 -68.30 22.33 -20.61
CA HIS A 6 -68.67 21.50 -19.47
C HIS A 6 -67.41 20.92 -18.83
N SER A 7 -67.16 21.27 -17.56
CA SER A 7 -66.13 20.64 -16.73
C SER A 7 -66.62 19.29 -16.22
N LEU A 8 -65.94 18.23 -16.63
CA LEU A 8 -66.15 16.86 -16.17
C LEU A 8 -65.36 16.65 -14.87
N LEU A 9 -66.05 16.55 -13.73
CA LEU A 9 -65.44 16.19 -12.45
C LEU A 9 -65.23 14.67 -12.40
N ILE A 10 -63.97 14.24 -12.41
CA ILE A 10 -63.59 12.84 -12.15
C ILE A 10 -63.38 12.69 -10.64
N VAL A 11 -64.25 11.93 -9.99
CA VAL A 11 -64.12 11.53 -8.58
C VAL A 11 -63.30 10.24 -8.54
N LEU A 12 -62.04 10.33 -8.11
CA LEU A 12 -61.20 9.17 -7.83
C LEU A 12 -61.51 8.62 -6.43
N PRO A 13 -61.71 7.30 -6.26
CA PRO A 13 -61.86 6.69 -4.95
C PRO A 13 -60.52 6.67 -4.21
N LEU A 14 -60.52 7.16 -2.97
CA LEU A 14 -59.42 7.03 -2.02
C LEU A 14 -59.26 5.55 -1.63
N ILE A 15 -58.24 4.90 -2.16
CA ILE A 15 -57.79 3.58 -1.70
C ILE A 15 -56.89 3.80 -0.50
N SER A 16 -57.35 3.38 0.69
CA SER A 16 -56.56 3.37 1.92
C SER A 16 -55.42 2.38 1.80
N ILE A 17 -54.19 2.89 1.72
CA ILE A 17 -52.97 2.08 1.76
C ILE A 17 -52.72 1.65 3.21
N PRO A 18 -52.56 0.35 3.51
CA PRO A 18 -52.20 -0.10 4.85
C PRO A 18 -50.76 0.33 5.16
N THR A 19 -50.58 1.14 6.20
CA THR A 19 -49.28 1.48 6.77
C THR A 19 -48.66 0.25 7.40
N HIS A 20 -47.77 -0.44 6.68
CA HIS A 20 -46.85 -1.38 7.29
C HIS A 20 -45.89 -0.59 8.19
N ALA A 21 -46.06 -0.72 9.50
CA ALA A 21 -45.09 -0.28 10.47
C ALA A 21 -43.80 -1.05 10.24
N TYR A 22 -42.80 -0.39 9.67
CA TYR A 22 -41.44 -0.91 9.62
C TYR A 22 -40.97 -1.16 11.06
N PRO A 23 -40.44 -2.35 11.37
CA PRO A 23 -39.79 -2.57 12.66
C PRO A 23 -38.67 -1.54 12.79
N ALA A 24 -38.71 -0.77 13.87
CA ALA A 24 -37.66 0.18 14.22
C ALA A 24 -36.31 -0.55 14.17
N ARG A 25 -35.48 -0.19 13.19
CA ARG A 25 -34.10 -0.62 13.09
C ARG A 25 -33.45 -0.20 14.41
N ARG A 26 -33.19 -1.17 15.30
CA ARG A 26 -32.28 -0.97 16.44
C ARG A 26 -30.99 -0.43 15.85
N GLN A 27 -30.77 0.87 15.94
CA GLN A 27 -29.44 1.43 15.90
C GLN A 27 -28.75 0.84 17.12
N SER A 28 -28.02 -0.26 16.91
CA SER A 28 -26.93 -0.60 17.80
C SER A 28 -26.03 0.62 17.81
N GLN A 29 -26.11 1.43 18.87
CA GLN A 29 -25.02 2.33 19.23
C GLN A 29 -23.83 1.43 19.54
N VAL A 30 -23.08 1.08 18.51
CA VAL A 30 -21.67 0.75 18.68
C VAL A 30 -21.09 2.05 19.21
N GLN A 31 -20.77 2.08 20.50
CA GLN A 31 -19.82 3.05 21.01
C GLN A 31 -18.56 2.83 20.18
N GLU A 32 -18.33 3.73 19.23
CA GLU A 32 -17.04 3.98 18.63
C GLU A 32 -16.18 4.50 19.79
N GLN A 33 -15.69 3.56 20.59
CA GLN A 33 -14.66 3.83 21.57
C GLN A 33 -13.48 4.26 20.71
N ASP A 34 -13.01 5.51 20.88
CA ASP A 34 -11.77 6.03 20.31
C ASP A 34 -10.60 5.14 20.78
N GLN A 35 -10.50 3.94 20.21
CA GLN A 35 -9.36 3.08 20.37
C GLN A 35 -8.26 3.72 19.55
N GLU A 36 -7.23 4.20 20.24
CA GLU A 36 -6.03 4.70 19.60
C GLU A 36 -5.55 3.64 18.58
N PRO A 37 -5.27 4.03 17.33
CA PRO A 37 -4.85 3.08 16.32
C PRO A 37 -3.62 2.32 16.82
N GLU A 38 -3.70 0.99 16.79
CA GLU A 38 -2.62 0.12 17.24
C GLU A 38 -1.33 0.42 16.46
N LYS A 39 -0.17 0.21 17.09
CA LYS A 39 1.13 0.63 16.53
C LYS A 39 2.08 -0.55 16.46
N SER A 40 2.84 -0.63 15.36
CA SER A 40 3.98 -1.53 15.26
C SER A 40 5.22 -0.81 15.81
N THR A 41 5.92 -1.42 16.77
CA THR A 41 7.08 -0.80 17.45
C THR A 41 8.37 -1.54 17.10
N GLY A 42 9.51 -0.86 17.26
CA GLY A 42 10.82 -1.50 17.04
C GLY A 42 11.18 -1.72 15.57
N LEU A 43 10.66 -0.89 14.65
CA LEU A 43 10.91 -1.04 13.21
C LEU A 43 12.01 -0.12 12.71
N TYR A 44 12.92 -0.64 11.90
CA TYR A 44 13.80 0.18 11.07
C TYR A 44 13.05 0.66 9.82
N ILE A 45 13.25 1.92 9.46
CA ILE A 45 12.71 2.50 8.22
C ILE A 45 13.88 2.75 7.28
N SER A 46 13.99 1.94 6.21
CA SER A 46 15.07 1.99 5.24
C SER A 46 14.63 2.63 3.93
N SER A 47 15.50 3.41 3.29
CA SER A 47 15.29 3.82 1.90
C SER A 47 15.50 2.65 0.96
N ILE A 48 14.70 2.58 -0.12
CA ILE A 48 14.95 1.64 -1.22
C ILE A 48 16.17 2.04 -2.07
N ARG A 49 16.61 3.30 -1.98
CA ARG A 49 17.62 3.87 -2.87
C ARG A 49 19.01 3.36 -2.60
N ASP A 50 19.38 3.33 -1.32
CA ASP A 50 20.73 2.98 -0.86
C ASP A 50 20.71 2.02 0.34
N GLY A 51 19.52 1.58 0.79
CA GLY A 51 19.37 0.67 1.90
C GLY A 51 19.67 1.27 3.27
N LYS A 52 19.92 2.59 3.35
CA LYS A 52 20.18 3.30 4.61
C LYS A 52 18.90 3.49 5.41
N CYS A 53 19.04 3.43 6.73
CA CYS A 53 17.95 3.62 7.66
C CYS A 53 17.86 5.07 8.13
N ILE A 54 16.63 5.49 8.43
CA ILE A 54 16.33 6.75 9.07
C ILE A 54 16.77 6.66 10.53
N SER A 55 17.53 7.67 10.96
CA SER A 55 17.91 7.89 12.35
C SER A 55 17.86 9.39 12.69
N THR A 56 18.21 9.79 13.90
CA THR A 56 18.47 11.19 14.26
C THR A 56 19.96 11.52 14.21
N ASN A 57 20.28 12.80 14.07
CA ASN A 57 21.67 13.29 14.04
C ASN A 57 22.35 13.31 15.42
N ASP A 58 21.61 13.10 16.50
CA ASP A 58 22.10 13.15 17.87
C ASP A 58 22.33 11.73 18.41
N THR A 59 23.35 11.55 19.25
CA THR A 59 23.60 10.25 19.91
C THR A 59 22.47 9.83 20.86
N VAL A 60 21.74 10.81 21.37
CA VAL A 60 20.53 10.63 22.16
C VAL A 60 19.50 11.60 21.59
N PRO A 61 18.41 11.12 20.99
CA PRO A 61 17.39 11.97 20.38
C PRO A 61 16.80 12.96 21.39
N VAL A 62 16.72 14.24 21.01
CA VAL A 62 16.10 15.31 21.79
C VAL A 62 15.14 16.11 20.92
N VAL A 63 14.30 16.95 21.54
CA VAL A 63 13.44 17.88 20.78
C VAL A 63 14.31 18.76 19.87
N GLY A 64 14.02 18.72 18.57
CA GLY A 64 14.77 19.46 17.55
C GLY A 64 15.79 18.62 16.78
N SER A 65 16.11 17.39 17.19
CA SER A 65 17.02 16.53 16.44
C SER A 65 16.48 16.30 15.02
N GLU A 66 17.33 16.44 14.01
CA GLU A 66 16.98 16.24 12.60
C GLU A 66 17.03 14.76 12.24
N LEU A 67 16.13 14.31 11.37
CA LEU A 67 16.25 13.01 10.74
C LEU A 67 17.44 13.00 9.76
N VAL A 68 18.19 11.91 9.76
CA VAL A 68 19.35 11.64 8.89
C VAL A 68 19.28 10.21 8.33
N LEU A 69 20.10 9.92 7.33
CA LEU A 69 20.26 8.58 6.78
C LEU A 69 21.62 7.99 7.18
N MET A 70 21.60 6.80 7.78
CA MET A 70 22.81 6.09 8.19
C MET A 70 22.68 4.57 7.99
N ASP A 71 23.75 3.83 8.29
CA ASP A 71 23.71 2.38 8.23
C ASP A 71 22.79 1.81 9.31
N CYS A 72 21.98 0.82 8.95
CA CYS A 72 20.91 0.30 9.81
C CYS A 72 21.40 -0.36 11.11
N GLU A 73 22.67 -0.78 11.19
CA GLU A 73 23.24 -1.33 12.44
C GLU A 73 23.32 -0.29 13.57
N GLY A 74 23.42 1.00 13.22
CA GLY A 74 23.49 2.10 14.18
C GLY A 74 22.25 2.98 14.23
N ALA A 75 21.21 2.65 13.45
CA ALA A 75 19.99 3.45 13.37
C ALA A 75 19.04 3.18 14.53
N GLU A 76 18.22 4.17 14.90
CA GLU A 76 17.11 3.95 15.82
C GLU A 76 15.99 3.12 15.18
N THR A 77 15.16 2.54 16.03
CA THR A 77 13.92 1.88 15.65
C THR A 77 12.73 2.76 15.98
N TRP A 78 11.76 2.80 15.09
CA TRP A 78 10.60 3.66 15.13
C TRP A 78 9.33 2.88 15.46
N HIS A 79 8.35 3.56 16.04
CA HIS A 79 6.96 3.12 15.97
C HIS A 79 6.32 3.65 14.69
N VAL A 80 5.50 2.83 14.06
CA VAL A 80 4.74 3.17 12.85
C VAL A 80 3.26 2.97 13.16
N PRO A 81 2.41 4.01 12.99
CA PRO A 81 0.99 3.90 13.25
C PRO A 81 0.30 3.02 12.20
N ASN A 82 -0.65 2.20 12.62
CA ASN A 82 -1.55 1.48 11.71
C ASN A 82 -2.65 2.42 11.19
N GLY A 83 -2.28 3.33 10.29
CA GLY A 83 -3.16 4.35 9.75
C GLY A 83 -2.61 5.75 9.98
N GLU A 84 -3.49 6.71 10.26
CA GLU A 84 -3.07 8.05 10.67
C GLU A 84 -2.62 8.03 12.13
N GLY A 85 -1.44 8.57 12.41
CA GLY A 85 -1.03 8.73 13.78
C GLY A 85 0.33 9.38 13.93
N LEU A 86 0.80 9.34 15.17
CA LEU A 86 2.16 9.73 15.52
C LEU A 86 3.10 8.62 15.05
N LEU A 87 4.18 9.02 14.36
CA LEU A 87 5.30 8.17 13.98
C LEU A 87 6.52 8.70 14.73
N GLY A 88 7.30 7.85 15.41
CA GLY A 88 8.32 8.35 16.33
C GLY A 88 9.09 7.30 17.12
N LEU A 89 9.70 7.75 18.21
CA LEU A 89 10.54 6.97 19.12
C LEU A 89 9.81 6.78 20.45
N ASP A 90 9.28 5.58 20.69
CA ASP A 90 8.59 5.28 21.95
C ASP A 90 9.52 5.33 23.16
N THR A 91 10.80 4.97 22.96
CA THR A 91 11.81 4.90 24.03
C THR A 91 12.06 6.25 24.71
N VAL A 92 11.85 7.35 23.99
CA VAL A 92 12.07 8.73 24.47
C VAL A 92 10.82 9.61 24.34
N GLY A 93 9.69 9.05 23.87
CA GLY A 93 8.43 9.76 23.72
C GLY A 93 8.47 10.93 22.74
N LEU A 94 9.25 10.81 21.65
CA LEU A 94 9.37 11.84 20.61
C LEU A 94 8.69 11.39 19.31
N VAL A 95 8.20 12.34 18.53
CA VAL A 95 7.46 12.09 17.28
C VAL A 95 8.00 12.94 16.14
N TRP A 96 7.85 12.46 14.92
CA TRP A 96 8.23 13.18 13.72
C TRP A 96 7.35 14.40 13.52
N ASP A 97 7.98 15.54 13.26
CA ASP A 97 7.32 16.81 13.06
C ASP A 97 7.86 17.46 11.79
N SER A 98 6.95 17.70 10.84
CA SER A 98 7.30 18.29 9.55
C SER A 98 7.55 19.79 9.60
N GLN A 99 7.19 20.48 10.69
CA GLN A 99 7.34 21.90 11.07
C GLN A 99 7.29 23.02 10.02
N ARG A 100 7.92 22.89 8.85
CA ARG A 100 8.26 24.01 7.95
C ARG A 100 7.93 23.79 6.46
N GLY A 101 7.26 22.71 6.09
CA GLY A 101 6.70 22.53 4.74
C GLY A 101 7.67 21.89 3.75
N GLU A 102 7.42 22.06 2.44
CA GLU A 102 8.16 21.38 1.39
C GLU A 102 9.64 21.82 1.30
N GLY A 103 10.54 20.85 1.13
CA GLY A 103 11.99 21.04 1.05
C GLY A 103 12.72 20.94 2.38
N ASP A 104 11.99 21.02 3.50
CA ASP A 104 12.59 21.01 4.83
C ASP A 104 12.88 19.61 5.37
N ALA A 105 13.79 19.56 6.34
CA ALA A 105 14.07 18.35 7.11
C ALA A 105 12.92 18.08 8.08
N VAL A 106 12.63 16.80 8.28
CA VAL A 106 11.80 16.36 9.41
C VAL A 106 12.66 16.36 10.66
N ILE A 107 12.09 16.83 11.77
CA ILE A 107 12.72 16.75 13.08
C ILE A 107 11.90 15.86 14.00
N VAL A 108 12.47 15.48 15.14
CA VAL A 108 11.71 14.90 16.24
C VAL A 108 11.33 15.96 17.28
N ASN A 109 10.12 15.87 17.81
CA ASN A 109 9.56 16.83 18.76
C ASN A 109 8.71 16.12 19.82
N ALA A 110 8.32 16.83 20.87
CA ALA A 110 7.34 16.32 21.83
C ALA A 110 5.96 16.21 21.14
N PRO A 111 5.16 15.18 21.45
CA PRO A 111 3.78 15.08 20.98
C PRO A 111 2.97 16.31 21.38
N ALA A 112 2.31 16.93 20.41
CA ALA A 112 1.46 18.09 20.62
C ALA A 112 0.02 17.79 20.19
N ASN A 113 -0.94 18.21 21.01
CA ASN A 113 -2.36 18.02 20.71
C ASN A 113 -2.73 18.76 19.42
N GLN A 114 -3.50 18.10 18.55
CA GLN A 114 -4.09 18.68 17.33
C GLN A 114 -3.08 19.27 16.33
N THR A 115 -1.85 18.75 16.32
CA THR A 115 -0.80 19.22 15.40
C THR A 115 -0.72 18.31 14.18
N THR A 116 -1.30 18.73 13.06
CA THR A 116 -1.33 17.95 11.81
C THR A 116 0.06 17.73 11.20
N SER A 117 1.06 18.56 11.55
CA SER A 117 2.46 18.36 11.12
C SER A 117 3.12 17.13 11.75
N GLN A 118 2.53 16.57 12.80
CA GLN A 118 2.97 15.34 13.49
C GLN A 118 2.14 14.11 13.12
N LEU A 119 1.12 14.26 12.28
CA LEU A 119 0.26 13.17 11.84
C LEU A 119 0.76 12.62 10.51
N TRP A 120 1.28 11.41 10.57
CA TRP A 120 1.83 10.67 9.44
C TRP A 120 1.00 9.43 9.16
N LYS A 121 1.07 8.99 7.90
CA LYS A 121 0.46 7.76 7.40
C LYS A 121 1.52 6.96 6.68
N TRP A 122 1.53 5.66 6.93
CA TRP A 122 2.21 4.69 6.08
C TRP A 122 1.20 4.12 5.07
N SER A 123 1.39 4.37 3.78
CA SER A 123 0.52 3.82 2.73
C SER A 123 0.90 2.40 2.36
N SER A 124 -0.04 1.70 1.72
CA SER A 124 0.17 0.37 1.16
C SER A 124 1.19 0.34 0.02
N ASP A 125 1.48 1.46 -0.65
CA ASP A 125 2.55 1.58 -1.64
C ASP A 125 3.92 1.95 -1.01
N ASN A 126 4.03 1.83 0.32
CA ASN A 126 5.23 2.07 1.13
C ASN A 126 5.75 3.51 1.10
N ARG A 127 4.85 4.48 1.09
CA ARG A 127 5.19 5.88 1.31
C ARG A 127 4.84 6.31 2.72
N ILE A 128 5.61 7.26 3.24
CA ILE A 128 5.28 7.97 4.47
C ILE A 128 4.83 9.37 4.08
N PHE A 129 3.61 9.74 4.44
CA PHE A 129 3.01 11.00 4.03
C PHE A 129 2.19 11.64 5.14
N SER A 130 1.95 12.94 5.03
CA SER A 130 1.14 13.70 5.99
C SER A 130 -0.31 13.23 6.01
N SER A 131 -1.02 13.46 7.11
CA SER A 131 -2.46 13.16 7.26
C SER A 131 -3.31 13.55 6.02
N ASN A 132 -3.05 14.71 5.42
CA ASN A 132 -3.79 15.23 4.27
C ASN A 132 -3.34 14.69 2.90
N GLY A 133 -2.33 13.83 2.81
CA GLY A 133 -1.87 13.27 1.53
C GLY A 133 -0.99 14.18 0.67
N SER A 134 -0.74 15.43 1.07
CA SER A 134 -0.09 16.40 0.17
C SER A 134 1.42 16.28 0.12
N ILE A 135 2.06 15.90 1.24
CA ILE A 135 3.51 15.84 1.36
C ILE A 135 3.97 14.44 1.78
N CYS A 136 5.06 14.00 1.17
CA CYS A 136 5.68 12.71 1.36
C CYS A 136 7.12 12.89 1.87
N LEU A 137 7.58 11.93 2.66
CA LEU A 137 8.98 11.81 3.02
C LEU A 137 9.76 11.33 1.80
N GLN A 138 10.80 12.06 1.43
CA GLN A 138 11.63 11.78 0.27
C GLN A 138 13.09 11.62 0.69
N HIS A 139 13.73 10.57 0.20
CA HIS A 139 15.17 10.40 0.25
C HIS A 139 15.87 11.59 -0.43
N SER A 140 16.91 12.08 0.22
CA SER A 140 17.86 13.01 -0.38
C SER A 140 19.25 12.74 0.17
N SER A 141 20.28 13.29 -0.47
CA SER A 141 21.67 13.04 -0.10
C SER A 141 21.92 13.41 1.38
N GLY A 142 22.06 12.40 2.24
CA GLY A 142 22.41 12.51 3.66
C GLY A 142 21.23 12.61 4.64
N LYS A 143 20.07 13.11 4.21
CA LYS A 143 18.88 13.20 5.08
C LYS A 143 17.57 13.09 4.29
N PRO A 144 16.49 12.58 4.89
CA PRO A 144 15.18 12.69 4.29
C PRO A 144 14.70 14.15 4.31
N LYS A 145 13.87 14.51 3.33
CA LYS A 145 13.22 15.81 3.23
C LYS A 145 11.74 15.64 2.95
N ILE A 146 10.98 16.69 3.18
CA ILE A 146 9.58 16.76 2.78
C ILE A 146 9.50 17.16 1.32
N ALA A 147 8.67 16.49 0.53
CA ALA A 147 8.39 16.86 -0.85
C ALA A 147 6.91 16.66 -1.16
N THR A 148 6.38 17.32 -2.19
CA THR A 148 5.04 16.99 -2.71
C THR A 148 4.97 15.51 -3.04
N CYS A 149 3.91 14.84 -2.58
CA CYS A 149 3.72 13.42 -2.88
C CYS A 149 3.62 13.20 -4.39
N ASN A 150 4.48 12.32 -4.89
CA ASN A 150 4.45 11.88 -6.27
C ASN A 150 4.39 10.34 -6.29
N PRO A 151 3.29 9.76 -6.81
CA PRO A 151 3.09 8.31 -6.82
C PRO A 151 4.12 7.54 -7.66
N GLU A 152 4.95 8.25 -8.43
CA GLU A 152 5.92 7.72 -9.38
C GLU A 152 7.37 7.99 -8.91
N ASN A 153 7.55 8.72 -7.81
CA ASN A 153 8.86 9.03 -7.28
C ASN A 153 9.35 7.91 -6.34
N VAL A 154 10.33 7.14 -6.83
CA VAL A 154 10.97 6.04 -6.06
C VAL A 154 11.75 6.53 -4.85
N ASP A 155 12.20 7.80 -4.85
CA ASP A 155 12.88 8.37 -3.69
C ASP A 155 11.89 8.61 -2.54
N GLN A 156 10.58 8.50 -2.75
CA GLN A 156 9.55 8.60 -1.71
C GLN A 156 9.11 7.24 -1.15
N VAL A 157 9.73 6.14 -1.60
CA VAL A 157 9.41 4.78 -1.19
C VAL A 157 10.38 4.32 -0.11
N TRP A 158 9.82 3.70 0.93
CA TRP A 158 10.53 3.26 2.12
C TRP A 158 10.25 1.78 2.38
N ILE A 159 11.07 1.14 3.22
CA ILE A 159 10.92 -0.25 3.63
C ILE A 159 10.89 -0.30 5.14
N LEU A 160 9.96 -1.08 5.69
CA LEU A 160 9.99 -1.46 7.09
C LEU A 160 10.78 -2.76 7.27
N ARG A 161 11.67 -2.78 8.26
CA ARG A 161 12.42 -3.97 8.69
C ARG A 161 12.29 -4.16 10.19
N ASN A 162 12.20 -5.41 10.63
CA ASN A 162 12.26 -5.79 12.05
C ASN A 162 13.71 -6.08 12.51
N THR A 163 14.67 -6.07 11.59
CA THR A 163 16.10 -6.25 11.86
C THR A 163 16.92 -5.16 11.16
N SER A 164 18.10 -4.85 11.70
CA SER A 164 19.04 -3.93 11.07
C SER A 164 19.57 -4.47 9.74
N GLN A 165 19.71 -5.80 9.65
CA GLN A 165 20.13 -6.47 8.43
C GLN A 165 18.94 -6.63 7.45
N PRO A 166 19.18 -6.52 6.14
CA PRO A 166 18.21 -6.91 5.12
C PRO A 166 17.79 -8.37 5.30
N GLN A 167 16.51 -8.66 5.08
CA GLN A 167 16.00 -10.04 5.10
C GLN A 167 15.72 -10.54 3.69
N TYR A 168 16.05 -11.80 3.45
CA TYR A 168 15.78 -12.50 2.21
C TYR A 168 14.43 -13.19 2.27
N PHE A 169 13.85 -13.47 1.11
CA PHE A 169 12.53 -14.11 1.05
C PHE A 169 12.54 -15.52 1.68
N ASN A 170 13.68 -16.20 1.60
CA ASN A 170 13.90 -17.53 2.20
C ASN A 170 14.00 -17.52 3.72
N ASP A 171 14.19 -16.36 4.34
CA ASP A 171 14.22 -16.22 5.81
C ASP A 171 12.81 -16.24 6.42
N ILE A 172 11.77 -16.07 5.59
CA ILE A 172 10.38 -16.11 6.04
C ILE A 172 9.96 -17.56 6.27
N ALA A 173 9.42 -17.82 7.46
CA ALA A 173 8.90 -19.13 7.84
C ALA A 173 7.94 -19.72 6.79
N LYS A 174 8.10 -21.01 6.52
CA LYS A 174 7.22 -21.72 5.59
C LYS A 174 5.90 -22.10 6.27
N GLN A 175 4.78 -21.83 5.60
CA GLN A 175 3.44 -22.27 5.97
C GLN A 175 2.99 -23.45 5.09
N PRO A 176 1.85 -24.10 5.40
CA PRO A 176 1.28 -25.11 4.51
C PRO A 176 0.98 -24.54 3.12
N ASP A 177 1.37 -25.27 2.08
CA ASP A 177 1.16 -24.87 0.69
C ASP A 177 -0.34 -24.71 0.37
N SER A 178 -0.67 -23.74 -0.48
CA SER A 178 -1.99 -23.54 -1.08
C SER A 178 -1.94 -23.86 -2.57
N ASN A 179 -2.95 -24.54 -3.09
CA ASN A 179 -3.11 -24.81 -4.53
C ASN A 179 -4.48 -24.30 -5.01
N ARG A 180 -4.87 -23.09 -4.55
CA ARG A 180 -6.15 -22.48 -4.94
C ARG A 180 -5.99 -21.83 -6.31
N ASN A 181 -6.98 -22.05 -7.18
CA ASN A 181 -6.94 -21.56 -8.55
C ASN A 181 -6.88 -20.03 -8.61
N GLY A 182 -6.05 -19.51 -9.50
CA GLY A 182 -5.90 -18.07 -9.74
C GLY A 182 -5.00 -17.35 -8.74
N TYR A 183 -4.32 -18.09 -7.85
CA TYR A 183 -3.34 -17.53 -6.94
C TYR A 183 -1.99 -17.43 -7.66
N ILE A 184 -1.35 -16.26 -7.57
CA ILE A 184 0.01 -16.05 -8.07
C ILE A 184 0.96 -16.25 -6.89
N HIS A 185 1.86 -17.22 -7.02
CA HIS A 185 2.84 -17.57 -6.01
C HIS A 185 4.24 -17.16 -6.45
N PRO A 186 5.13 -16.75 -5.54
CA PRO A 186 6.55 -16.75 -5.82
C PRO A 186 7.04 -18.17 -6.13
N LYS A 187 8.00 -18.29 -7.04
CA LYS A 187 8.53 -19.59 -7.44
C LYS A 187 9.11 -20.35 -6.23
N GLY A 188 8.68 -21.59 -6.07
CA GLY A 188 9.09 -22.46 -4.97
C GLY A 188 8.36 -22.23 -3.62
N ARG A 189 7.46 -21.25 -3.51
CA ARG A 189 6.76 -20.88 -2.28
C ARG A 189 5.24 -20.79 -2.48
N LYS A 190 4.57 -21.95 -2.54
CA LYS A 190 3.11 -22.07 -2.71
C LYS A 190 2.30 -21.69 -1.47
N ASP A 191 2.96 -21.44 -0.36
CA ASP A 191 2.36 -20.96 0.88
C ASP A 191 2.23 -19.42 0.92
N VAL A 192 2.90 -18.72 0.01
CA VAL A 192 2.88 -17.27 -0.13
C VAL A 192 2.20 -16.88 -1.44
N CYS A 193 1.43 -15.80 -1.42
CA CYS A 193 0.60 -15.34 -2.52
C CYS A 193 0.68 -13.84 -2.72
N LEU A 194 0.56 -13.43 -3.98
CA LEU A 194 0.32 -12.05 -4.36
C LEU A 194 -1.06 -11.61 -3.86
N SER A 195 -1.11 -10.48 -3.16
CA SER A 195 -2.36 -9.92 -2.67
C SER A 195 -2.38 -8.40 -2.71
N ALA A 196 -3.58 -7.86 -2.91
CA ALA A 196 -3.82 -6.44 -2.68
C ALA A 196 -3.82 -6.14 -1.18
N ILE A 197 -3.07 -5.11 -0.76
CA ILE A 197 -2.98 -4.71 0.64
C ILE A 197 -4.27 -3.98 1.02
N SER A 198 -5.17 -4.66 1.71
CA SER A 198 -6.40 -4.08 2.22
C SER A 198 -6.83 -4.73 3.53
N ASN A 199 -7.57 -3.97 4.34
CA ASN A 199 -8.19 -4.47 5.57
C ASN A 199 -9.57 -5.09 5.36
N ALA A 200 -10.17 -4.95 4.18
CA ALA A 200 -11.49 -5.49 3.84
C ALA A 200 -11.63 -5.77 2.33
N GLU A 201 -11.82 -4.72 1.51
CA GLU A 201 -12.04 -4.81 0.07
C GLU A 201 -10.95 -4.08 -0.72
N ALA A 202 -10.71 -4.48 -1.95
CA ALA A 202 -9.75 -3.82 -2.82
C ALA A 202 -10.33 -2.50 -3.34
N PHE A 203 -9.52 -1.44 -3.38
CA PHE A 203 -9.89 -0.17 -3.99
C PHE A 203 -8.73 0.42 -4.82
N VAL A 204 -9.04 1.46 -5.58
CA VAL A 204 -8.05 2.18 -6.38
C VAL A 204 -7.00 2.82 -5.48
N GLY A 205 -5.72 2.57 -5.77
CA GLY A 205 -4.59 3.06 -5.01
C GLY A 205 -4.00 2.06 -4.01
N ASN A 206 -4.65 0.92 -3.73
CA ASN A 206 -4.06 -0.09 -2.86
C ASN A 206 -2.75 -0.61 -3.45
N GLY A 207 -1.70 -0.63 -2.62
CA GLY A 207 -0.46 -1.31 -2.94
C GLY A 207 -0.62 -2.83 -3.01
N ILE A 208 0.40 -3.49 -3.56
CA ILE A 208 0.46 -4.93 -3.77
C ILE A 208 1.65 -5.52 -3.00
N ALA A 209 1.43 -6.65 -2.35
CA ALA A 209 2.48 -7.35 -1.59
C ALA A 209 2.29 -8.86 -1.60
N MET A 210 3.32 -9.55 -1.15
CA MET A 210 3.27 -10.95 -0.76
C MET A 210 2.71 -11.10 0.66
N THR A 211 1.81 -12.05 0.85
CA THR A 211 1.35 -12.50 2.17
C THR A 211 1.06 -14.01 2.15
N TYR A 212 0.79 -14.63 3.30
CA TYR A 212 0.44 -16.04 3.30
C TYR A 212 -0.91 -16.27 2.62
N CYS A 213 -0.98 -17.30 1.77
CA CYS A 213 -2.18 -17.66 1.02
C CYS A 213 -3.37 -18.08 1.88
N SER A 214 -3.14 -18.35 3.17
CA SER A 214 -4.20 -18.62 4.14
C SER A 214 -5.02 -17.39 4.48
N GLY A 215 -4.53 -16.19 4.14
CA GLY A 215 -5.05 -14.91 4.60
C GLY A 215 -4.78 -14.66 6.10
N LYS A 216 -4.04 -15.54 6.75
CA LYS A 216 -3.71 -15.45 8.18
C LYS A 216 -2.27 -15.01 8.38
N GLY A 217 -2.01 -14.39 9.53
CA GLY A 217 -0.66 -14.07 9.96
C GLY A 217 0.17 -15.33 10.22
N ASP A 218 1.44 -15.14 10.61
CA ASP A 218 2.33 -16.23 11.03
C ASP A 218 2.02 -16.79 12.44
N GLY A 219 0.97 -16.29 13.10
CA GLY A 219 0.63 -16.64 14.49
C GLY A 219 1.55 -16.02 15.54
N THR A 220 2.51 -15.20 15.12
CA THR A 220 3.39 -14.41 16.02
C THR A 220 3.01 -12.93 16.03
N SER A 221 2.27 -12.47 15.02
CA SER A 221 1.67 -11.14 15.04
C SER A 221 0.77 -11.00 16.26
N TYR A 222 0.89 -9.86 16.94
CA TYR A 222 0.02 -9.49 18.05
C TYR A 222 -1.43 -9.26 17.60
N LEU A 223 -1.64 -9.02 16.30
CA LEU A 223 -2.96 -8.78 15.70
C LEU A 223 -3.45 -10.00 14.94
N ASP A 224 -4.75 -10.28 15.08
CA ASP A 224 -5.44 -11.26 14.25
C ASP A 224 -5.49 -10.76 12.81
N VAL A 225 -4.61 -11.29 11.97
CA VAL A 225 -4.60 -11.02 10.53
C VAL A 225 -5.61 -11.95 9.86
N SER A 226 -6.56 -11.36 9.13
CA SER A 226 -7.57 -12.08 8.34
C SER A 226 -7.85 -11.33 7.04
N THR A 227 -7.05 -11.62 6.01
CA THR A 227 -7.19 -11.07 4.66
C THR A 227 -8.26 -11.84 3.87
N SER A 228 -9.13 -11.11 3.16
CA SER A 228 -10.20 -11.68 2.35
C SER A 228 -9.66 -12.47 1.15
N GLU A 229 -10.29 -13.60 0.83
CA GLU A 229 -9.97 -14.43 -0.35
C GLU A 229 -10.08 -13.64 -1.67
N SER A 230 -10.98 -12.66 -1.75
CA SER A 230 -11.15 -11.80 -2.93
C SER A 230 -9.91 -10.97 -3.29
N LEU A 231 -8.94 -10.85 -2.38
CA LEU A 231 -7.70 -10.11 -2.56
C LEU A 231 -6.55 -10.98 -3.12
N PHE A 232 -6.77 -12.28 -3.34
CA PHE A 232 -5.73 -13.24 -3.77
C PHE A 232 -5.93 -13.79 -5.18
N THR A 233 -7.13 -13.65 -5.74
CA THR A 233 -7.45 -14.28 -7.03
C THR A 233 -7.19 -13.32 -8.16
N TRP A 234 -6.27 -13.69 -9.06
CA TRP A 234 -5.84 -12.88 -10.18
C TRP A 234 -6.09 -13.61 -11.51
N SER A 235 -6.43 -12.85 -12.55
CA SER A 235 -6.38 -13.31 -13.93
C SER A 235 -5.15 -12.72 -14.61
N LEU A 236 -4.41 -13.58 -15.30
CA LEU A 236 -3.24 -13.21 -16.08
C LEU A 236 -3.61 -13.06 -17.57
N PRO A 237 -2.87 -12.26 -18.34
CA PRO A 237 -2.97 -12.31 -19.78
C PRO A 237 -2.58 -13.71 -20.31
N PRO A 238 -3.05 -14.12 -21.50
CA PRO A 238 -2.57 -15.35 -22.12
C PRO A 238 -1.05 -15.36 -22.28
N VAL A 239 -0.46 -16.54 -22.22
CA VAL A 239 1.01 -16.69 -22.29
C VAL A 239 1.56 -16.04 -23.56
N ASN A 240 2.59 -15.21 -23.41
CA ASN A 240 3.25 -14.42 -24.45
C ASN A 240 2.31 -13.45 -25.20
N GLN A 241 1.21 -13.06 -24.57
CA GLN A 241 0.32 -12.02 -25.09
C GLN A 241 0.27 -10.84 -24.13
N LYS A 242 0.15 -9.65 -24.73
CA LYS A 242 -0.11 -8.41 -24.00
C LYS A 242 -1.53 -8.43 -23.44
N GLY A 243 -1.68 -8.02 -22.19
CA GLY A 243 -2.98 -7.75 -21.58
C GLY A 243 -2.85 -7.33 -20.11
N HIS A 244 -3.99 -7.29 -19.43
CA HIS A 244 -4.03 -6.86 -18.03
C HIS A 244 -3.87 -8.03 -17.05
N VAL A 245 -3.24 -7.74 -15.91
CA VAL A 245 -3.31 -8.58 -14.71
C VAL A 245 -4.45 -8.04 -13.84
N LYS A 246 -5.56 -8.77 -13.74
CA LYS A 246 -6.78 -8.28 -13.08
C LYS A 246 -7.04 -9.00 -11.77
N LEU A 247 -7.47 -8.26 -10.75
CA LEU A 247 -7.93 -8.85 -9.50
C LEU A 247 -9.35 -9.40 -9.71
N SER A 248 -9.53 -10.72 -9.79
CA SER A 248 -10.74 -11.36 -10.34
C SER A 248 -12.07 -10.99 -9.65
N ALA A 249 -12.05 -10.59 -8.39
CA ALA A 249 -13.25 -10.18 -7.66
C ALA A 249 -13.70 -8.73 -7.98
N HIS A 250 -12.87 -7.95 -8.67
CA HIS A 250 -13.07 -6.52 -8.94
C HIS A 250 -12.66 -6.19 -10.38
N ASP A 251 -13.17 -5.12 -10.97
CA ASP A 251 -12.66 -4.62 -12.26
C ASP A 251 -11.42 -3.73 -12.06
N LEU A 252 -10.47 -4.24 -11.28
CA LEU A 252 -9.22 -3.56 -10.91
C LEU A 252 -8.03 -4.29 -11.53
N CYS A 253 -7.12 -3.49 -12.07
CA CYS A 253 -5.93 -3.94 -12.77
C CYS A 253 -4.68 -3.57 -11.98
N LEU A 254 -3.69 -4.45 -12.05
CA LEU A 254 -2.33 -4.17 -11.60
C LEU A 254 -1.75 -3.04 -12.46
N GLN A 255 -1.44 -1.93 -11.83
CA GLN A 255 -0.81 -0.80 -12.46
C GLN A 255 0.58 -0.58 -11.87
N THR A 256 1.54 -0.39 -12.75
CA THR A 256 2.81 0.23 -12.42
C THR A 256 2.86 1.66 -12.96
N GLY A 257 3.81 2.46 -12.47
CA GLY A 257 3.84 3.91 -12.59
C GLY A 257 3.33 4.50 -13.90
N MET A 258 2.71 5.66 -13.78
CA MET A 258 2.59 6.58 -14.89
C MET A 258 3.84 7.48 -14.91
N LYS A 259 4.03 8.26 -15.97
CA LYS A 259 4.58 9.59 -15.83
C LYS A 259 3.77 10.51 -16.71
N LEU A 260 3.05 11.43 -16.10
CA LEU A 260 2.53 12.59 -16.80
C LEU A 260 3.65 13.60 -16.92
N ALA A 261 4.45 13.49 -17.97
CA ALA A 261 5.34 14.57 -18.33
C ALA A 261 4.50 15.69 -18.94
N SER A 262 4.51 16.81 -18.25
CA SER A 262 3.85 18.08 -18.58
C SER A 262 4.50 18.79 -19.78
N ASN A 263 4.72 18.08 -20.90
CA ASN A 263 4.80 18.57 -22.30
C ASN A 263 5.57 17.66 -23.27
N ASP A 264 6.13 16.52 -22.84
CA ASP A 264 6.78 15.53 -23.74
C ASP A 264 6.38 14.11 -23.35
N THR A 265 5.89 13.33 -24.31
CA THR A 265 5.24 12.01 -24.15
C THR A 265 6.21 10.86 -23.85
N GLU A 266 7.31 11.10 -23.15
CA GLU A 266 8.33 10.08 -22.90
C GLU A 266 8.08 9.34 -21.57
N TRP A 267 7.63 8.09 -21.70
CA TRP A 267 7.46 7.16 -20.58
C TRP A 267 8.82 6.66 -20.09
N SER A 268 9.06 6.73 -18.79
CA SER A 268 10.25 6.15 -18.17
C SER A 268 9.86 5.34 -16.95
N TYR A 269 10.04 4.01 -17.01
CA TYR A 269 9.83 3.17 -15.86
C TYR A 269 11.07 3.18 -14.95
N ILE A 270 10.86 3.37 -13.65
CA ILE A 270 11.94 3.51 -12.68
C ILE A 270 12.05 2.23 -11.83
N TYR A 271 13.27 1.71 -11.69
CA TYR A 271 13.55 0.59 -10.80
C TYR A 271 13.20 0.93 -9.35
N GLY A 272 12.58 -0.02 -8.64
CA GLY A 272 12.10 0.20 -7.27
C GLY A 272 10.71 0.82 -7.18
N MET A 273 10.07 1.09 -8.31
CA MET A 273 8.71 1.63 -8.33
C MET A 273 7.71 0.61 -7.82
N GLY A 274 6.92 1.01 -6.82
CA GLY A 274 5.84 0.19 -6.28
C GLY A 274 4.70 -0.01 -7.30
N LEU A 275 3.83 -0.96 -7.00
CA LEU A 275 2.64 -1.25 -7.79
C LEU A 275 1.38 -0.93 -6.99
N ASN A 276 0.32 -0.56 -7.69
CA ASN A 276 -0.98 -0.33 -7.08
C ASN A 276 -2.12 -0.87 -7.94
N LEU A 277 -3.32 -0.88 -7.37
CA LEU A 277 -4.56 -1.17 -8.08
C LEU A 277 -5.14 0.09 -8.71
N GLN A 278 -5.66 -0.03 -9.93
CA GLN A 278 -6.38 1.01 -10.65
C GLN A 278 -7.57 0.42 -11.39
N GLU A 279 -8.54 1.25 -11.77
CA GLU A 279 -9.57 0.82 -12.73
C GLU A 279 -8.89 0.38 -14.03
N CYS A 280 -9.34 -0.76 -14.56
CA CYS A 280 -8.83 -1.30 -15.81
C CYS A 280 -9.11 -0.34 -16.99
N ASP A 281 -8.08 0.05 -17.71
CA ASP A 281 -8.17 0.95 -18.86
C ASP A 281 -7.14 0.55 -19.92
N ASP A 282 -7.63 0.07 -21.08
CA ASP A 282 -6.80 -0.37 -22.21
C ASP A 282 -5.91 0.76 -22.78
N LYS A 283 -6.14 2.02 -22.40
CA LYS A 283 -5.32 3.18 -22.79
C LYS A 283 -4.16 3.45 -21.83
N LYS A 284 -4.13 2.79 -20.67
CA LYS A 284 -3.08 2.99 -19.67
C LYS A 284 -1.97 1.96 -19.88
N GLU A 285 -0.89 2.40 -20.52
CA GLU A 285 0.27 1.56 -20.81
C GLU A 285 0.90 0.93 -19.55
N GLY A 286 0.81 1.59 -18.39
CA GLY A 286 1.25 1.04 -17.09
C GLY A 286 0.42 -0.14 -16.58
N GLN A 287 -0.65 -0.53 -17.27
CA GLN A 287 -1.48 -1.71 -16.97
C GLN A 287 -1.26 -2.86 -17.95
N ASP A 288 -0.38 -2.68 -18.94
CA ASP A 288 -0.11 -3.69 -19.94
C ASP A 288 1.06 -4.58 -19.51
N TRP A 289 0.78 -5.88 -19.39
CA TRP A 289 1.73 -6.89 -18.96
C TRP A 289 1.81 -8.04 -19.97
N ILE A 290 2.94 -8.72 -20.00
CA ILE A 290 3.15 -9.99 -20.70
C ILE A 290 3.53 -11.04 -19.66
N TRP A 291 2.76 -12.12 -19.64
CA TRP A 291 3.07 -13.32 -18.85
C TRP A 291 3.77 -14.34 -19.75
N ASP A 292 5.00 -14.73 -19.45
CA ASP A 292 5.74 -15.72 -20.25
C ASP A 292 5.60 -17.17 -19.74
N GLY A 293 4.90 -17.36 -18.62
CA GLY A 293 4.79 -18.63 -17.90
C GLY A 293 5.56 -18.66 -16.58
N GLU A 294 6.43 -17.69 -16.34
CA GLU A 294 7.27 -17.58 -15.15
C GLU A 294 7.42 -16.14 -14.64
N SER A 295 7.44 -15.13 -15.51
CA SER A 295 7.64 -13.73 -15.18
C SER A 295 6.54 -12.83 -15.76
N LEU A 296 6.22 -11.75 -15.04
CA LEU A 296 5.32 -10.69 -15.50
C LEU A 296 6.14 -9.47 -15.92
N THR A 297 6.28 -9.26 -17.23
CA THR A 297 7.05 -8.16 -17.82
C THR A 297 6.11 -7.04 -18.24
N VAL A 298 6.54 -5.79 -18.10
CA VAL A 298 5.79 -4.64 -18.63
C VAL A 298 5.79 -4.70 -20.15
N ALA A 299 4.61 -4.59 -20.79
CA ALA A 299 4.48 -4.86 -22.22
C ALA A 299 4.96 -3.72 -23.13
N ASN A 300 4.95 -2.48 -22.64
CA ASN A 300 5.30 -1.30 -23.43
C ASN A 300 6.60 -0.68 -22.89
N GLY A 301 7.44 -0.18 -23.81
CA GLY A 301 8.74 0.41 -23.53
C GLY A 301 9.91 -0.54 -23.84
N ASP A 302 11.09 0.01 -24.12
CA ASP A 302 12.35 -0.74 -24.22
C ASP A 302 12.84 -1.23 -22.83
N SER A 303 11.96 -1.25 -21.84
CA SER A 303 12.26 -1.62 -20.47
C SER A 303 12.24 -3.13 -20.33
N ASN A 304 13.43 -3.73 -20.13
CA ASN A 304 13.57 -5.08 -19.60
C ASN A 304 13.13 -5.10 -18.12
N GLN A 305 11.88 -4.76 -17.82
CA GLN A 305 11.36 -4.61 -16.46
C GLN A 305 10.19 -5.55 -16.15
N CYS A 306 10.27 -6.18 -14.98
CA CYS A 306 9.29 -7.15 -14.50
C CYS A 306 8.79 -6.80 -13.11
N LEU A 307 7.67 -7.43 -12.77
CA LEU A 307 7.23 -7.61 -11.40
C LEU A 307 8.32 -8.32 -10.59
N ASN A 308 8.68 -7.75 -9.46
CA ASN A 308 9.74 -8.28 -8.62
C ASN A 308 9.38 -8.13 -7.14
N ILE A 309 9.78 -9.11 -6.34
CA ILE A 309 9.64 -9.05 -4.88
C ILE A 309 10.77 -8.18 -4.32
N LEU A 310 10.41 -7.12 -3.59
CA LEU A 310 11.40 -6.22 -3.01
C LEU A 310 12.27 -6.95 -1.98
N GLY A 311 13.53 -7.21 -2.34
CA GLY A 311 14.52 -7.81 -1.46
C GLY A 311 14.87 -6.90 -0.27
N GLY A 312 15.26 -7.50 0.85
CA GLY A 312 15.71 -6.77 2.03
C GLY A 312 14.60 -6.12 2.87
N ALA A 313 13.33 -6.20 2.45
CA ALA A 313 12.20 -5.91 3.33
C ALA A 313 12.02 -6.99 4.39
N GLY A 314 11.40 -6.66 5.53
CA GLY A 314 11.02 -7.62 6.56
C GLY A 314 9.50 -7.85 6.59
N PRO A 315 9.00 -8.94 7.22
CA PRO A 315 7.58 -9.10 7.43
C PRO A 315 7.08 -8.03 8.40
N VAL A 316 6.00 -7.35 8.04
CA VAL A 316 5.43 -6.22 8.78
C VAL A 316 3.94 -6.44 8.91
N SER A 317 3.47 -6.47 10.15
CA SER A 317 2.03 -6.51 10.40
C SER A 317 1.44 -5.12 10.15
N MET A 318 0.39 -5.10 9.35
CA MET A 318 -0.51 -3.95 9.14
C MET A 318 -1.90 -4.33 9.69
N THR A 319 -2.83 -3.39 9.75
CA THR A 319 -4.22 -3.69 10.13
C THR A 319 -4.81 -4.75 9.20
N ASN A 320 -5.09 -5.95 9.74
CA ASN A 320 -5.70 -7.10 9.05
C ASN A 320 -4.89 -7.66 7.85
N PHE A 321 -3.63 -7.28 7.69
CA PHE A 321 -2.77 -7.75 6.61
C PHE A 321 -1.33 -7.95 7.11
N LEU A 322 -0.73 -9.09 6.81
CA LEU A 322 0.70 -9.31 7.06
C LEU A 322 1.45 -9.08 5.76
N ASN A 323 2.12 -7.94 5.64
CA ASN A 323 2.98 -7.67 4.49
C ASN A 323 4.30 -8.43 4.67
N LEU A 324 4.45 -9.56 3.98
CA LEU A 324 5.70 -10.31 4.01
C LEU A 324 6.76 -9.59 3.19
N ARG A 325 6.41 -9.15 1.98
CA ARG A 325 7.28 -8.36 1.10
C ARG A 325 6.43 -7.50 0.16
N PRO A 326 6.71 -6.18 0.03
CA PRO A 326 6.10 -5.39 -1.01
C PRO A 326 6.64 -5.76 -2.40
N LEU A 327 5.90 -5.41 -3.44
CA LEU A 327 6.32 -5.61 -4.82
C LEU A 327 6.87 -4.33 -5.43
N GLN A 328 7.73 -4.48 -6.42
CA GLN A 328 8.35 -3.40 -7.18
C GLN A 328 8.49 -3.76 -8.67
N LEU A 329 8.82 -2.77 -9.50
CA LEU A 329 9.47 -3.02 -10.78
C LEU A 329 10.98 -3.20 -10.60
N TRP A 330 11.52 -4.23 -11.23
CA TRP A 330 12.96 -4.45 -11.32
C TRP A 330 13.38 -4.92 -12.71
N THR A 331 14.67 -5.07 -12.96
CA THR A 331 15.17 -5.65 -14.22
C THR A 331 14.72 -7.11 -14.33
N CYS A 332 14.22 -7.53 -15.49
CA CYS A 332 14.00 -8.95 -15.76
C CYS A 332 15.36 -9.64 -15.88
N ASP A 333 15.67 -10.49 -14.91
CA ASP A 333 16.86 -11.33 -14.92
C ASP A 333 16.42 -12.79 -14.79
N SER A 334 16.87 -13.63 -15.71
CA SER A 334 16.57 -15.05 -15.67
C SER A 334 17.17 -15.76 -14.46
N ASP A 335 18.13 -15.14 -13.77
CA ASP A 335 18.75 -15.68 -12.55
C ASP A 335 18.15 -15.09 -11.27
N ASP A 336 17.34 -14.02 -11.36
CA ASP A 336 16.64 -13.46 -10.20
C ASP A 336 15.37 -14.25 -9.90
N GLU A 337 15.41 -15.04 -8.83
CA GLU A 337 14.24 -15.78 -8.37
C GLU A 337 13.12 -14.87 -7.83
N ASN A 338 13.40 -13.60 -7.49
CA ASN A 338 12.37 -12.66 -7.01
C ASN A 338 11.46 -12.14 -8.12
N SER A 339 11.82 -12.31 -9.40
CA SER A 339 10.95 -12.00 -10.54
C SER A 339 10.19 -13.20 -11.07
N LYS A 340 10.31 -14.36 -10.42
CA LYS A 340 9.73 -15.62 -10.88
C LYS A 340 8.52 -16.01 -10.05
N PHE A 341 7.45 -16.37 -10.75
CA PHE A 341 6.16 -16.70 -10.19
C PHE A 341 5.62 -18.00 -10.80
N THR A 342 4.62 -18.57 -10.13
CA THR A 342 3.84 -19.70 -10.62
C THR A 342 2.36 -19.43 -10.35
N LEU A 343 1.50 -19.86 -11.26
CA LEU A 343 0.05 -19.80 -11.10
C LEU A 343 -0.47 -21.16 -10.59
N SER A 344 -1.38 -21.13 -9.62
CA SER A 344 -2.11 -22.33 -9.16
C SER A 344 -3.45 -22.52 -9.86
#